data_AF-Q7P3P1-F1
#
_entry.id   AF-Q7P3P1-F1
#
_cell.length_a   1.000
_cell.length_b   1.000
_cell.length_c   1.000
_cell.angle_alpha   90.00
_cell.angle_beta   90.00
_cell.angle_gamma   90.00
#
_symmetry.space_group_name_H-M   'P 1'
#
loop_
_entity.id
_entity.type
_entity.pdbx_description
1 polymer ?
#
loop_
_entity_poly.entity_id
_entity_poly.type
_entity_poly.pdbx_seq_one_letter_code
_entity_poly.pdbx_strand_id
1 'polypeptide(L)'
;MEKLLKLSEITTETIYIDGTKIEAYANKYSFVWKKSTLKYKERLEENILQLIDEFNKYFNKELDSIFDILSFLEELKIHKVYGRGKRESKEQLFLEKAQSYAERAK
;
A
#
# COMPACT_ATOMS: atom_id res chain seq x y z
N MET A 1 -41.11 3.99 -24.39
CA MET A 1 -40.35 2.72 -24.45
C MET A 1 -40.18 2.30 -25.90
N GLU A 2 -39.46 3.08 -26.70
CA GLU A 2 -38.85 2.64 -27.97
C GLU A 2 -38.12 3.85 -28.53
N LYS A 3 -36.88 3.65 -29.00
CA LYS A 3 -35.89 4.66 -29.43
C LYS A 3 -34.90 5.20 -28.39
N LEU A 4 -34.73 4.53 -27.25
CA LEU A 4 -33.48 4.59 -26.47
C LEU A 4 -32.61 3.32 -26.64
N LEU A 5 -32.82 2.59 -27.74
CA LEU A 5 -32.08 1.37 -28.11
C LEU A 5 -31.31 1.53 -29.42
N LYS A 6 -30.84 2.74 -29.72
CA LYS A 6 -29.90 3.02 -30.82
C LYS A 6 -28.55 3.52 -30.29
N LEU A 7 -28.14 2.93 -29.17
CA LEU A 7 -26.90 3.23 -28.43
C LEU A 7 -25.75 2.30 -28.88
N SER A 8 -25.71 1.95 -30.17
CA SER A 8 -24.72 1.03 -30.74
C SER A 8 -23.75 1.66 -31.75
N GLU A 9 -23.83 2.96 -32.03
CA GLU A 9 -22.96 3.60 -33.04
C GLU A 9 -22.57 5.05 -32.70
N ILE A 10 -22.40 5.40 -31.43
CA ILE A 10 -21.80 6.69 -31.07
C ILE A 10 -20.30 6.47 -30.90
N THR A 11 -19.51 6.79 -31.92
CA THR A 11 -18.06 6.91 -31.80
C THR A 11 -17.75 7.99 -30.76
N THR A 12 -17.16 7.58 -29.63
CA THR A 12 -16.87 8.44 -28.48
C THR A 12 -15.68 9.39 -28.70
N GLU A 13 -15.21 9.59 -29.93
CA GLU A 13 -13.98 10.35 -30.20
C GLU A 13 -14.13 11.83 -29.82
N THR A 14 -15.29 12.46 -29.99
CA THR A 14 -15.60 13.78 -29.46
C THR A 14 -17.12 14.02 -29.44
N ILE A 15 -17.67 14.36 -28.29
CA ILE A 15 -19.08 14.76 -28.12
C ILE A 15 -19.11 16.24 -27.73
N TYR A 16 -19.98 17.02 -28.36
CA TYR A 16 -20.22 18.42 -27.97
C TYR A 16 -21.60 18.53 -27.33
N ILE A 17 -21.66 19.03 -26.09
CA ILE A 17 -22.91 19.33 -25.38
C ILE A 17 -22.85 20.79 -24.94
N ASP A 18 -23.82 21.60 -25.35
CA ASP A 18 -23.95 23.01 -24.97
C ASP A 18 -22.65 23.84 -25.15
N GLY A 19 -22.02 23.69 -26.33
CA GLY A 19 -20.75 24.37 -26.65
C GLY A 19 -19.50 23.80 -25.94
N THR A 20 -19.67 22.82 -25.04
CA THR A 20 -18.57 22.18 -24.31
C THR A 20 -18.09 20.94 -25.06
N LYS A 21 -16.78 20.90 -25.37
CA LYS A 21 -16.12 19.75 -26.01
C LYS A 21 -15.77 18.69 -24.97
N ILE A 22 -16.37 17.50 -25.09
CA ILE A 22 -16.04 16.31 -24.30
C ILE A 22 -15.36 15.31 -25.23
N GLU A 23 -14.03 15.26 -25.18
CA GLU A 23 -13.22 14.26 -25.91
C GLU A 23 -13.02 13.02 -25.03
N ALA A 24 -13.36 11.82 -25.51
CA ALA A 24 -12.95 10.58 -24.83
C ALA A 24 -11.52 10.20 -25.24
N TYR A 25 -10.54 11.00 -24.81
CA TYR A 25 -9.15 10.57 -24.89
C TYR A 25 -8.91 9.55 -23.74
N ALA A 26 -9.14 8.27 -23.98
CA ALA A 26 -8.88 7.21 -23.00
C ALA A 26 -7.38 7.09 -22.62
N ASN A 27 -6.50 7.68 -23.43
CA ASN A 27 -5.06 7.83 -23.18
C ASN A 27 -4.72 9.05 -22.29
N LYS A 28 -5.72 9.80 -21.77
CA LYS A 28 -5.52 11.04 -20.96
C LYS A 28 -4.99 10.79 -19.56
N TYR A 29 -4.90 9.53 -19.15
CA TYR A 29 -4.29 9.12 -17.91
C TYR A 29 -3.35 7.94 -18.17
N SER A 30 -2.28 8.17 -18.93
CA SER A 30 -1.14 7.26 -18.91
C SER A 30 -0.71 7.08 -17.45
N PHE A 31 -0.54 5.84 -16.99
CA PHE A 31 -0.23 5.54 -15.58
C PHE A 31 1.22 5.97 -15.29
N VAL A 32 1.42 7.29 -15.10
CA VAL A 32 2.73 7.97 -14.99
C VAL A 32 3.56 7.39 -13.84
N TRP A 33 2.90 6.85 -12.82
CA TRP A 33 3.54 6.36 -11.60
C TRP A 33 3.85 4.87 -11.60
N LYS A 34 3.61 4.14 -12.70
CA LYS A 34 3.78 2.66 -12.75
C LYS A 34 5.12 2.22 -12.21
N LYS A 35 6.17 2.83 -12.76
CA LYS A 35 7.56 2.52 -12.43
C LYS A 35 7.86 2.82 -10.97
N SER A 36 7.36 3.94 -10.45
CA SER A 36 7.56 4.34 -9.07
C SER A 36 6.82 3.42 -8.10
N THR A 37 5.59 3.02 -8.42
CA THR A 37 4.80 2.07 -7.61
C THR A 37 5.44 0.69 -7.57
N LEU A 38 5.94 0.18 -8.70
CA LEU A 38 6.67 -1.09 -8.74
C LEU A 38 7.95 -1.05 -7.90
N LYS A 39 8.77 -0.01 -8.08
CA LYS A 39 9.99 0.18 -7.30
C LYS A 39 9.71 0.34 -5.79
N TYR A 40 8.60 0.97 -5.44
CA TYR A 40 8.16 1.07 -4.04
C TYR A 40 7.80 -0.30 -3.47
N LYS A 41 7.06 -1.12 -4.24
CA LYS A 41 6.70 -2.47 -3.84
C LYS A 41 7.92 -3.37 -3.63
N GLU A 42 8.86 -3.38 -4.57
CA GLU A 42 10.12 -4.14 -4.46
C GLU A 42 10.89 -3.76 -3.18
N ARG A 43 11.02 -2.45 -2.93
CA ARG A 43 11.67 -1.95 -1.69
C ARG A 43 10.90 -2.33 -0.42
N LEU A 44 9.57 -2.34 -0.47
CA LEU A 44 8.75 -2.76 0.66
C LEU A 44 9.00 -4.23 0.99
N GLU A 45 9.06 -5.10 -0.03
CA GLU A 45 9.35 -6.53 0.12
C GLU A 45 10.76 -6.74 0.73
N GLU A 46 11.78 -6.06 0.22
CA GLU A 46 13.14 -6.11 0.78
C GLU A 46 13.17 -5.68 2.26
N ASN A 47 12.47 -4.60 2.60
CA ASN A 47 12.39 -4.10 3.98
C ASN A 47 11.65 -5.06 4.91
N ILE A 48 10.64 -5.79 4.41
CA ILE A 48 9.92 -6.81 5.17
C ILE A 48 10.86 -7.98 5.48
N LEU A 49 11.61 -8.48 4.49
CA LEU A 49 12.57 -9.57 4.69
C LEU A 49 13.67 -9.18 5.70
N GLN A 50 14.18 -7.96 5.62
CA GLN A 50 15.14 -7.45 6.59
C GLN A 50 14.56 -7.38 8.01
N LEU A 51 13.31 -6.92 8.14
CA LEU A 51 12.63 -6.87 9.44
C LEU A 51 12.46 -8.26 10.04
N ILE A 52 12.09 -9.25 9.23
CA ILE A 52 11.95 -10.65 9.64
C ILE A 52 13.28 -11.20 10.16
N ASP A 53 14.37 -11.03 9.40
CA ASP A 53 15.71 -11.48 9.79
C ASP A 53 16.19 -10.79 11.08
N GLU A 54 16.04 -9.47 11.19
CA GLU A 54 16.38 -8.72 12.40
C GLU A 54 15.58 -9.17 13.63
N PHE A 55 14.28 -9.42 13.44
CA PHE A 55 13.38 -9.89 14.48
C PHE A 55 13.79 -11.29 14.96
N ASN A 56 13.98 -12.22 14.02
CA ASN A 56 14.37 -13.60 14.29
C ASN A 56 15.69 -13.67 15.06
N LYS A 57 16.68 -12.86 14.68
CA LYS A 57 17.95 -12.71 15.41
C LYS A 57 17.76 -12.14 16.82
N TYR A 58 16.88 -11.17 17.00
CA TYR A 58 16.69 -10.52 18.30
C TYR A 58 15.93 -11.38 19.30
N PHE A 59 14.88 -12.07 18.86
CA PHE A 59 14.03 -12.92 19.71
C PHE A 59 14.42 -14.40 19.70
N ASN A 60 15.44 -14.78 18.91
CA ASN A 60 15.85 -16.17 18.67
C ASN A 60 14.66 -17.04 18.21
N LYS A 61 14.04 -16.60 17.12
CA LYS A 61 12.87 -17.22 16.49
C LYS A 61 13.15 -17.50 15.02
N GLU A 62 12.28 -18.31 14.41
CA GLU A 62 12.31 -18.64 12.99
C GLU A 62 10.90 -18.42 12.41
N LEU A 63 10.47 -17.16 12.38
CA LEU A 63 9.23 -16.76 11.75
C LEU A 63 9.49 -16.32 10.32
N ASP A 64 8.62 -16.69 9.38
CA ASP A 64 8.77 -16.35 7.96
C ASP A 64 7.76 -15.30 7.48
N SER A 65 6.76 -15.00 8.31
CA SER A 65 5.67 -14.08 7.97
C SER A 65 5.64 -12.86 8.89
N ILE A 66 5.41 -11.69 8.30
CA ILE A 66 5.23 -10.46 9.07
C ILE A 66 3.98 -10.49 9.96
N PHE A 67 2.97 -11.28 9.58
CA PHE A 67 1.74 -11.45 10.37
C PHE A 67 2.00 -12.27 11.64
N ASP A 68 2.88 -13.27 11.57
CA ASP A 68 3.27 -14.06 12.75
C ASP A 68 4.06 -13.21 13.74
N ILE A 69 4.97 -12.37 13.22
CA ILE A 69 5.72 -11.38 13.99
C ILE A 69 4.76 -10.41 14.70
N LEU A 70 3.74 -9.92 13.99
CA LEU A 70 2.74 -9.02 14.56
C LEU A 70 1.97 -9.67 15.70
N SER A 71 1.47 -10.90 15.50
CA SER A 71 0.74 -11.63 16.53
C SER A 71 1.59 -11.79 17.80
N PHE A 72 2.87 -12.17 17.64
CA PHE A 72 3.80 -12.30 18.76
C PHE A 72 4.03 -10.97 19.50
N LEU A 73 4.24 -9.87 18.77
CA LEU A 73 4.50 -8.56 19.38
C LEU A 73 3.27 -7.99 20.09
N GLU A 74 2.06 -8.28 19.59
CA GLU A 74 0.81 -7.87 20.24
C GLU A 74 0.58 -8.60 21.57
N GLU A 75 0.96 -9.89 21.64
CA GLU A 75 0.89 -10.68 22.88
C GLU A 75 1.83 -10.17 23.98
N LEU A 76 2.96 -9.57 23.61
CA LEU A 76 3.96 -9.04 24.56
C LEU A 76 3.48 -7.81 25.36
N LYS A 77 2.31 -7.24 25.04
CA LYS A 77 1.73 -6.07 25.74
C LYS A 77 2.74 -4.94 26.00
N ILE A 78 3.50 -4.59 24.95
CA ILE A 78 4.57 -3.59 25.03
C ILE A 78 3.99 -2.22 25.44
N HIS A 79 4.58 -1.60 26.48
CA HIS A 79 4.22 -0.26 26.88
C HIS A 79 4.79 0.78 25.91
N LYS A 80 3.92 1.43 25.13
CA LYS A 80 4.34 2.39 24.10
C LYS A 80 4.77 3.72 24.73
N VAL A 81 6.00 4.13 24.42
CA VAL A 81 6.56 5.41 24.84
C VAL A 81 6.47 6.40 23.69
N TYR A 82 5.98 7.61 23.97
CA TYR A 82 5.85 8.68 22.98
C TYR A 82 6.45 10.00 23.49
N GLY A 83 6.94 10.81 22.55
CA GLY A 83 7.35 12.20 22.78
C GLY A 83 8.82 12.49 22.46
N ARG A 84 9.11 13.75 22.17
CA ARG A 84 10.45 14.22 21.77
C ARG A 84 11.46 14.00 22.91
N GLY A 85 12.64 13.48 22.56
CA GLY A 85 13.73 13.22 23.51
C GLY A 85 13.56 11.96 24.35
N LYS A 86 12.47 11.21 24.17
CA LYS A 86 12.33 9.86 24.75
C LYS A 86 12.89 8.83 23.78
N ARG A 87 13.46 7.76 24.36
CA ARG A 87 13.98 6.62 23.60
C ARG A 87 12.92 5.53 23.59
N GLU A 88 12.41 5.21 22.42
CA GLU A 88 11.52 4.06 22.20
C GLU A 88 12.28 2.75 22.41
N SER A 89 11.57 1.74 22.93
CA SER A 89 12.14 0.41 23.09
C SER A 89 12.31 -0.26 21.73
N LYS A 90 13.20 -1.26 21.64
CA LYS A 90 13.43 -1.96 20.37
C LYS A 90 12.20 -2.78 19.96
N GLU A 91 11.48 -3.32 20.94
CA GLU A 91 10.24 -4.07 20.75
C GLU A 91 9.11 -3.18 20.22
N GLN A 92 8.97 -1.96 20.76
CA GLN A 92 8.03 -0.97 20.23
C GLN A 92 8.36 -0.61 18.78
N LEU A 93 9.65 -0.41 18.46
CA LEU A 93 10.09 -0.13 17.10
C LEU A 93 9.76 -1.28 16.14
N PHE A 94 9.96 -2.54 16.56
CA PHE A 94 9.56 -3.70 15.76
C PHE A 94 8.06 -3.73 15.52
N LEU A 95 7.26 -3.50 16.56
CA LEU A 95 5.79 -3.49 16.46
C LEU A 95 5.31 -2.42 15.48
N GLU A 96 5.81 -1.19 15.59
CA GLU A 96 5.41 -0.09 14.72
C GLU A 96 5.83 -0.31 13.26
N LYS A 97 7.05 -0.81 13.03
CA LYS A 97 7.50 -1.19 11.68
C LYS A 97 6.64 -2.29 11.08
N ALA A 98 6.38 -3.36 11.84
CA ALA A 98 5.58 -4.49 11.37
C ALA A 98 4.15 -4.05 11.05
N GLN A 99 3.54 -3.21 11.89
CA GLN A 99 2.20 -2.65 11.65
C GLN A 99 2.19 -1.79 10.37
N SER A 100 3.18 -0.93 10.20
CA SER A 100 3.30 -0.08 9.02
C SER A 100 3.42 -0.88 7.73
N TYR A 101 4.22 -1.95 7.73
CA TYR A 101 4.41 -2.80 6.55
C TYR A 101 3.17 -3.64 6.25
N ALA A 102 2.51 -4.19 7.27
CA ALA A 102 1.26 -4.93 7.07
C ALA A 102 0.13 -4.04 6.52
N GLU A 103 0.06 -2.78 6.92
CA GLU A 103 -0.90 -1.82 6.36
C GLU A 103 -0.61 -1.51 4.89
N ARG A 104 0.67 -1.37 4.53
CA ARG A 104 1.11 -1.09 3.14
C ARG A 104 1.06 -2.30 2.22
N ALA A 105 1.03 -3.50 2.77
CA ALA A 105 0.95 -4.76 2.03
C ALA A 105 -0.49 -5.20 1.72
N LYS A 106 -1.51 -4.56 2.33
CA LYS A 106 -2.92 -4.72 1.98
C LYS A 106 -3.24 -4.06 0.64
#